data_AF-A0A8H5M8S3-F1
#
_entry.id   AF-A0A8H5M8S3-F1
#
_cell.length_a   1.000
_cell.length_b   1.000
_cell.length_c   1.000
_cell.angle_alpha   90.00
_cell.angle_beta   90.00
_cell.angle_gamma   90.00
#
_symmetry.space_group_name_H-M   'P 1'
#
loop_
_entity.id
_entity.type
_entity.pdbx_description
1 polymer ?
#
loop_
_entity_poly.entity_id
_entity_poly.type
_entity_poly.pdbx_seq_one_letter_code
_entity_poly.pdbx_strand_id
1 'polypeptide(L)'
;MARKIYAISCINVGVGPGGTTSMLCRIAIVDVRGNTVLDAYVAPTMKITDYRTATTGIEPTHLSAFPFSSSLLFDNHRFSIENAQRFTDIQQYVASLIKGHILVGHCIWNDLSVLGVPHPAVDTRDVALYQPFKNALRSPNHIVGLQTLSWQLMCRRCQESEQNPLENARAALDLYRSDSKDWENSISSGSWPCTLPPSTFSRCYL
;
A
#
# COMPACT_ATOMS: atom_id res chain seq x y z
N MET A 1 11.18 13.87 -16.53
CA MET A 1 11.75 12.86 -15.61
C MET A 1 11.27 11.49 -16.05
N ALA A 2 12.10 10.45 -16.02
CA ALA A 2 11.65 9.09 -16.35
C ALA A 2 10.64 8.60 -15.30
N ARG A 3 9.54 7.97 -15.72
CA ARG A 3 8.59 7.31 -14.83
C ARG A 3 9.29 6.16 -14.10
N LYS A 4 9.13 6.10 -12.78
CA LYS A 4 9.55 5.00 -11.92
C LYS A 4 8.31 4.24 -11.43
N ILE A 5 8.54 3.03 -10.94
CA ILE A 5 7.52 2.17 -10.36
C ILE A 5 7.80 2.05 -8.87
N TYR A 6 6.76 2.26 -8.07
CA TYR A 6 6.76 2.05 -6.63
C TYR A 6 5.63 1.10 -6.27
N ALA A 7 5.89 0.16 -5.35
CA ALA A 7 4.82 -0.63 -4.75
C ALA A 7 4.55 -0.18 -3.32
N ILE A 8 3.27 -0.08 -2.95
CA ILE A 8 2.80 0.44 -1.67
C ILE A 8 1.94 -0.57 -0.93
N SER A 9 2.00 -0.55 0.40
CA SER A 9 1.01 -1.18 1.26
C SER A 9 0.96 -0.48 2.61
N CYS A 10 -0.25 -0.31 3.14
CA CYS A 10 -0.53 0.27 4.44
C CYS A 10 -1.14 -0.78 5.38
N ILE A 11 -0.85 -0.63 6.67
CA ILE A 11 -1.55 -1.27 7.77
C ILE A 11 -2.31 -0.19 8.53
N ASN A 12 -3.50 -0.56 9.00
CA ASN A 12 -4.45 0.36 9.60
C ASN A 12 -4.89 -0.13 10.98
N VAL A 13 -5.08 0.81 11.88
CA VAL A 13 -5.85 0.62 13.13
C VAL A 13 -7.27 1.15 12.95
N GLY A 14 -8.15 0.81 13.89
CA GLY A 14 -9.52 1.29 13.97
C GLY A 14 -9.69 2.47 14.94
N VAL A 15 -10.43 3.48 14.51
CA VAL A 15 -10.89 4.63 15.31
C VAL A 15 -12.40 4.78 15.26
N GLY A 16 -12.96 5.60 16.16
CA GLY A 16 -14.40 5.84 16.28
C GLY A 16 -15.15 4.70 16.96
N PRO A 17 -16.50 4.75 17.01
CA PRO A 17 -17.30 3.71 17.64
C PRO A 17 -16.97 2.32 17.05
N GLY A 18 -16.49 1.42 17.90
CA GLY A 18 -16.14 0.05 17.54
C GLY A 18 -14.95 -0.10 16.57
N GLY A 19 -14.11 0.91 16.35
CA GLY A 19 -12.94 0.80 15.46
C GLY A 19 -13.28 0.67 13.96
N THR A 20 -14.49 1.11 13.59
CA THR A 20 -15.05 0.96 12.24
C THR A 20 -14.37 1.83 11.18
N THR A 21 -13.73 2.93 11.59
CA THR A 21 -13.00 3.81 10.67
C THR A 21 -11.52 3.45 10.67
N SER A 22 -10.96 3.15 9.50
CA SER A 22 -9.53 2.84 9.35
C SER A 22 -8.68 4.12 9.41
N MET A 23 -7.60 4.07 10.18
CA MET A 23 -6.57 5.11 10.27
C MET A 23 -5.19 4.47 10.04
N LEU A 24 -4.36 5.11 9.22
CA LEU A 24 -3.01 4.64 8.92
C LEU A 24 -2.17 4.49 10.19
N CYS A 25 -1.48 3.35 10.34
CA CYS A 25 -0.56 3.13 11.46
C CYS A 25 0.83 2.63 11.02
N ARG A 26 0.97 2.01 9.86
CA ARG A 26 2.26 1.65 9.26
C ARG A 26 2.16 1.69 7.74
N ILE A 27 3.22 2.12 7.08
CA ILE A 27 3.31 2.16 5.62
C ILE A 27 4.64 1.59 5.17
N ALA A 28 4.63 0.86 4.06
CA ALA A 28 5.84 0.51 3.33
C ALA A 28 5.72 0.89 1.84
N ILE A 29 6.83 1.37 1.28
CA ILE A 29 7.01 1.61 -0.15
C ILE A 29 8.33 0.98 -0.59
N VAL A 30 8.30 0.24 -1.70
CA VAL A 30 9.49 -0.34 -2.33
C VAL A 30 9.67 0.15 -3.77
N ASP A 31 10.92 0.18 -4.24
CA ASP A 31 11.24 0.49 -5.64
C ASP A 31 10.93 -0.71 -6.57
N VAL A 32 11.09 -0.50 -7.89
CA VAL A 32 10.90 -1.54 -8.91
C VAL A 32 11.80 -2.76 -8.74
N ARG A 33 12.85 -2.70 -7.91
CA ARG A 33 13.74 -3.82 -7.55
C ARG A 33 13.34 -4.49 -6.23
N GLY A 34 12.40 -3.92 -5.48
CA GLY A 34 11.94 -4.43 -4.18
C GLY A 34 12.75 -3.87 -3.00
N ASN A 35 13.65 -2.92 -3.25
CA ASN A 35 14.40 -2.24 -2.20
C ASN A 35 13.47 -1.31 -1.44
N THR A 36 13.62 -1.26 -0.11
CA THR A 36 12.82 -0.39 0.75
C THR A 36 13.14 1.08 0.46
N VAL A 37 12.10 1.85 0.15
CA VAL A 37 12.14 3.32 0.01
C VAL A 37 11.54 4.00 1.24
N LEU A 38 10.53 3.36 1.85
CA LEU A 38 9.90 3.78 3.09
C LEU A 38 9.44 2.52 3.84
N ASP A 39 9.69 2.47 5.14
CA ASP A 39 9.00 1.58 6.09
C ASP A 39 8.92 2.34 7.43
N ALA A 40 7.71 2.71 7.83
CA ALA A 40 7.52 3.60 8.97
C ALA A 40 6.21 3.32 9.69
N TYR A 41 6.25 3.37 11.02
CA TYR A 41 5.06 3.55 11.83
C TYR A 41 4.58 5.00 11.75
N VAL A 42 3.28 5.21 11.94
CA VAL A 42 2.63 6.52 11.83
C VAL A 42 1.88 6.82 13.12
N ALA A 43 2.19 7.95 13.72
CA ALA A 43 1.58 8.41 14.95
C ALA A 43 0.07 8.67 14.73
N PRO A 44 -0.79 8.21 15.64
CA PRO A 44 -2.23 8.35 15.50
C PRO A 44 -2.66 9.81 15.58
N THR A 45 -3.59 10.22 14.71
CA THR A 45 -4.20 11.56 14.73
C THR A 45 -5.51 11.59 15.53
N MET A 46 -6.04 10.41 15.89
CA MET A 46 -7.25 10.22 16.67
C MET A 46 -7.04 9.10 17.69
N LYS A 47 -7.88 9.06 18.73
CA LYS A 47 -7.86 7.96 19.72
C LYS A 47 -8.16 6.63 19.03
N ILE A 48 -7.23 5.69 19.18
CA ILE A 48 -7.39 4.31 18.71
C ILE A 48 -8.39 3.60 19.62
N THR A 49 -9.35 2.93 19.00
CA THR A 49 -10.36 2.12 19.69
C THR A 49 -10.23 0.64 19.40
N ASP A 50 -9.53 0.28 18.31
CA ASP A 50 -9.18 -1.09 17.96
C ASP A 50 -7.82 -1.11 17.26
N TYR A 51 -6.85 -1.84 17.81
CA TYR A 51 -5.52 -1.96 17.19
C TYR A 51 -5.49 -3.00 16.07
N ARG A 52 -6.51 -3.87 15.97
CA ARG A 52 -6.54 -5.00 15.03
C ARG A 52 -5.31 -5.92 15.19
N THR A 53 -4.81 -6.04 16.42
CA THR A 53 -3.52 -6.69 16.72
C THR A 53 -3.47 -8.13 16.22
N ALA A 54 -4.56 -8.89 16.36
CA ALA A 54 -4.62 -10.27 15.91
C ALA A 54 -4.34 -10.46 14.39
N THR A 55 -4.56 -9.41 13.59
CA THR A 55 -4.30 -9.44 12.14
C THR A 55 -3.03 -8.68 11.77
N THR A 56 -2.67 -7.64 12.53
CA THR A 56 -1.66 -6.66 12.12
C THR A 56 -0.38 -6.67 12.95
N GLY A 57 -0.37 -7.30 14.12
CA GLY A 57 0.73 -7.22 15.07
C GLY A 57 0.93 -5.85 15.72
N ILE A 58 0.05 -4.88 15.46
CA ILE A 58 0.23 -3.52 15.96
C ILE A 58 -0.13 -3.46 17.44
N GLU A 59 0.81 -2.94 18.24
CA GLU A 59 0.67 -2.70 19.67
C GLU A 59 0.78 -1.19 19.97
N PRO A 60 0.30 -0.73 21.15
CA PRO A 60 0.44 0.67 21.56
C PRO A 60 1.88 1.20 21.54
N THR A 61 2.86 0.34 21.86
CA THR A 61 4.29 0.67 21.90
C THR A 61 4.82 1.10 20.53
N HIS A 62 4.38 0.44 19.45
CA HIS A 62 4.76 0.76 18.07
C HIS A 62 4.33 2.17 17.64
N LEU A 63 3.28 2.71 18.24
CA LEU A 63 2.66 3.97 17.85
C LEU A 63 3.01 5.13 18.78
N SER A 64 3.91 4.90 19.74
CA SER A 64 4.43 5.94 20.62
C SER A 64 5.36 6.88 19.84
N ALA A 65 5.14 8.18 19.98
CA ALA A 65 6.04 9.19 19.45
C ALA A 65 7.13 9.48 20.49
N PHE A 66 8.41 9.51 20.09
CA PHE A 66 9.48 9.99 20.96
C PHE A 66 9.44 11.53 21.09
N PRO A 67 9.80 12.11 22.25
CA PRO A 67 10.00 13.54 22.37
C PRO A 67 11.02 14.02 21.33
N PHE A 68 10.59 15.04 20.61
CA PHE A 68 11.22 15.68 19.47
C PHE A 68 12.72 15.95 19.69
N SER A 69 13.61 15.22 19.02
CA SER A 69 14.97 15.71 18.76
C SER A 69 14.98 16.37 17.39
N SER A 70 14.98 17.70 17.38
CA SER A 70 14.96 18.57 16.20
C SER A 70 16.23 18.49 15.34
N SER A 71 17.13 17.52 15.56
CA SER A 71 18.51 17.57 15.07
C SER A 71 18.90 16.50 14.04
N LEU A 72 18.01 15.62 13.59
CA LEU A 72 18.37 14.54 12.63
C LEU A 72 17.57 14.58 11.32
N LEU A 73 17.14 15.76 10.88
CA LEU A 73 16.34 15.92 9.64
C LEU A 73 17.17 15.97 8.34
N PHE A 74 18.48 15.68 8.39
CA PHE A 74 19.37 15.87 7.23
C PHE A 74 20.14 14.62 6.77
N ASP A 75 19.95 13.47 7.40
CA ASP A 75 20.57 12.23 6.90
C ASP A 75 19.57 11.40 6.10
N ASN A 76 20.09 10.68 5.12
CA ASN A 76 19.36 9.80 4.18
C ASN A 76 18.62 8.62 4.87
N HIS A 77 18.52 8.62 6.19
CA HIS A 77 17.83 7.65 7.05
C HIS A 77 16.58 8.26 7.70
N ARG A 78 15.81 9.02 6.90
CA ARG A 78 14.74 9.94 7.35
C ARG A 78 13.58 9.29 8.11
N PHE A 79 13.37 7.99 7.97
CA PHE A 79 12.30 7.26 8.65
C PHE A 79 12.84 5.93 9.21
N SER A 80 12.65 5.72 10.50
CA SER A 80 13.02 4.49 11.22
C SER A 80 11.75 3.82 11.75
N ILE A 81 11.72 2.50 11.75
CA ILE A 81 10.66 1.68 12.38
C ILE A 81 10.71 1.71 13.91
N GLU A 82 11.73 2.36 14.49
CA GLU A 82 11.86 2.49 15.93
C GLU A 82 10.87 3.50 16.53
N ASN A 83 10.36 4.43 15.72
CA ASN A 83 9.51 5.52 16.19
C ASN A 83 8.39 5.87 15.21
N ALA A 84 7.20 6.14 15.75
CA ALA A 84 6.06 6.57 14.98
C ALA A 84 6.23 8.00 14.43
N GLN A 85 6.07 8.15 13.11
CA GLN A 85 6.26 9.40 12.38
C GLN A 85 4.96 10.23 12.36
N ARG A 86 5.07 11.56 12.34
CA ARG A 86 3.89 12.42 12.22
C ARG A 86 3.19 12.17 10.89
N PHE A 87 1.86 11.97 10.93
CA PHE A 87 1.05 11.67 9.75
C PHE A 87 1.27 12.68 8.62
N THR A 88 1.33 13.98 8.92
CA THR A 88 1.55 15.04 7.92
C THR A 88 2.87 14.89 7.18
N ASP A 89 3.94 14.47 7.87
CA ASP A 89 5.27 14.35 7.29
C ASP A 89 5.31 13.15 6.34
N ILE A 90 4.66 12.04 6.72
CA ILE A 90 4.46 10.85 5.88
C ILE A 90 3.58 11.17 4.68
N GLN A 91 2.44 11.82 4.88
CA GLN A 91 1.50 12.17 3.83
C GLN A 91 2.17 13.05 2.76
N GLN A 92 2.88 14.10 3.16
CA GLN A 92 3.60 15.00 2.23
C GLN A 92 4.72 14.28 1.49
N TYR A 93 5.49 13.44 2.19
CA TYR A 93 6.55 12.66 1.58
C TYR A 93 6.01 11.70 0.52
N VAL A 94 4.98 10.92 0.86
CA VAL A 94 4.37 9.94 -0.04
C VAL A 94 3.73 10.62 -1.23
N ALA A 95 2.95 11.70 -1.02
CA ALA A 95 2.34 12.47 -2.11
C ALA A 95 3.39 12.99 -3.10
N SER A 96 4.53 13.48 -2.59
CA SER A 96 5.63 13.95 -3.45
C SER A 96 6.33 12.80 -4.17
N LEU A 97 6.52 11.66 -3.50
CA LEU A 97 7.23 10.50 -4.02
C LEU A 97 6.48 9.84 -5.19
N ILE A 98 5.16 9.62 -5.05
CA ILE A 98 4.38 8.88 -6.04
C ILE A 98 3.90 9.75 -7.20
N LYS A 99 3.92 11.08 -7.06
CA LYS A 99 3.42 12.01 -8.08
C LYS A 99 4.10 11.80 -9.42
N GLY A 100 3.31 11.52 -10.46
CA GLY A 100 3.80 11.28 -11.83
C GLY A 100 4.50 9.94 -12.04
N HIS A 101 4.43 9.02 -11.07
CA HIS A 101 5.02 7.69 -11.09
C HIS A 101 3.95 6.60 -11.12
N ILE A 102 4.37 5.37 -11.43
CA ILE A 102 3.50 4.20 -11.45
C ILE A 102 3.38 3.65 -10.02
N LEU A 103 2.16 3.37 -9.57
CA LEU A 103 1.87 2.82 -8.26
C LEU A 103 1.32 1.40 -8.36
N VAL A 104 2.03 0.44 -7.80
CA VAL A 104 1.65 -0.98 -7.72
C VAL A 104 1.15 -1.30 -6.31
N GLY A 105 0.16 -2.18 -6.19
CA GLY A 105 -0.34 -2.61 -4.88
C GLY A 105 -1.52 -3.56 -5.01
N HIS A 106 -2.14 -3.89 -3.88
CA HIS A 106 -3.33 -4.75 -3.79
C HIS A 106 -4.44 -3.97 -3.09
N CYS A 107 -5.57 -3.78 -3.77
CA CYS A 107 -6.67 -2.94 -3.27
C CYS A 107 -6.21 -1.52 -2.90
N ILE A 108 -5.48 -0.87 -3.82
CA ILE A 108 -4.75 0.40 -3.63
C ILE A 108 -5.67 1.51 -3.09
N TRP A 109 -6.97 1.46 -3.37
CA TRP A 109 -7.94 2.42 -2.84
C TRP A 109 -7.95 2.47 -1.30
N ASN A 110 -7.67 1.35 -0.63
CA ASN A 110 -7.59 1.32 0.83
C ASN A 110 -6.38 2.14 1.32
N ASP A 111 -5.23 2.00 0.66
CA ASP A 111 -4.00 2.74 0.97
C ASP A 111 -4.18 4.24 0.71
N LEU A 112 -4.64 4.60 -0.50
CA LEU A 112 -4.86 5.99 -0.89
C LEU A 112 -5.90 6.68 -0.01
N SER A 113 -6.95 5.96 0.40
CA SER A 113 -7.99 6.51 1.27
C SER A 113 -7.47 6.86 2.67
N VAL A 114 -6.66 6.01 3.31
CA VAL A 114 -6.12 6.31 4.65
C VAL A 114 -4.98 7.32 4.60
N LEU A 115 -4.25 7.39 3.49
CA LEU A 115 -3.26 8.44 3.23
C LEU A 115 -3.92 9.78 2.90
N GLY A 116 -5.13 9.78 2.35
CA GLY A 116 -5.76 10.99 1.81
C GLY A 116 -4.99 11.58 0.62
N VAL A 117 -4.33 10.73 -0.16
CA VAL A 117 -3.53 11.13 -1.33
C VAL A 117 -4.14 10.51 -2.58
N PRO A 118 -4.67 11.29 -3.53
CA PRO A 118 -5.22 10.76 -4.76
C PRO A 118 -4.11 10.45 -5.78
N HIS A 119 -4.35 9.47 -6.65
CA HIS A 119 -3.41 9.08 -7.72
C HIS A 119 -4.16 8.79 -9.03
N PRO A 120 -3.63 9.14 -10.22
CA PRO A 120 -4.32 8.87 -11.48
C PRO A 120 -4.62 7.38 -11.66
N ALA A 121 -5.86 7.03 -12.02
CA ALA A 121 -6.25 5.62 -12.17
C ALA A 121 -5.35 4.89 -13.19
N VAL A 122 -5.07 5.54 -14.32
CA VAL A 122 -4.19 5.01 -15.38
C VAL A 122 -2.76 4.75 -14.93
N ASP A 123 -2.33 5.37 -13.83
CA ASP A 123 -1.00 5.19 -13.26
C ASP A 123 -0.97 4.14 -12.14
N THR A 124 -2.08 3.45 -11.87
CA THR A 124 -2.16 2.35 -10.90
C THR A 124 -2.08 0.97 -11.54
N ARG A 125 -1.38 0.06 -10.87
CA ARG A 125 -1.22 -1.37 -11.18
C ARG A 125 -1.75 -2.15 -9.99
N ASP A 126 -3.07 -2.20 -9.85
CA ASP A 126 -3.72 -2.90 -8.75
C ASP A 126 -3.92 -4.38 -9.09
N VAL A 127 -3.12 -5.25 -8.44
CA VAL A 127 -3.15 -6.70 -8.72
C VAL A 127 -4.47 -7.35 -8.31
N ALA A 128 -5.29 -6.69 -7.48
CA ALA A 128 -6.61 -7.16 -7.11
C ALA A 128 -7.67 -6.89 -8.20
N LEU A 129 -7.43 -5.91 -9.06
CA LEU A 129 -8.33 -5.52 -10.15
C LEU A 129 -7.91 -6.09 -11.50
N TYR A 130 -6.68 -6.61 -11.63
CA TYR A 130 -6.12 -7.10 -12.88
C TYR A 130 -6.87 -8.34 -13.40
N GLN A 131 -7.55 -8.19 -14.54
CA GLN A 131 -8.46 -9.22 -15.07
C GLN A 131 -7.75 -10.54 -15.42
N PRO A 132 -6.54 -10.56 -16.01
CA PRO A 132 -5.84 -11.81 -16.27
C PRO A 132 -5.64 -12.68 -15.02
N PHE A 133 -5.29 -12.10 -13.87
CA PHE A 133 -5.17 -12.85 -12.60
C PHE A 133 -6.52 -13.38 -12.11
N LYS A 134 -7.56 -12.55 -12.17
CA LYS A 134 -8.92 -12.96 -11.77
C LYS A 134 -9.44 -14.09 -12.65
N ASN A 135 -9.18 -14.03 -13.96
CA ASN A 135 -9.57 -15.05 -14.92
C ASN A 135 -8.80 -16.35 -14.70
N ALA A 136 -7.49 -16.28 -14.44
CA ALA A 136 -6.66 -17.44 -14.13
C ALA A 136 -7.20 -18.21 -12.89
N LEU A 137 -7.73 -17.49 -11.91
CA LEU A 137 -8.35 -18.06 -10.69
C LEU A 137 -9.87 -18.25 -10.81
N ARG A 138 -10.44 -18.18 -12.02
CA ARG A 138 -11.89 -18.37 -12.28
C ARG A 138 -12.80 -17.49 -11.40
N SER A 139 -12.32 -16.29 -11.07
CA SER A 139 -12.98 -15.34 -10.15
C SER A 139 -13.12 -13.93 -10.75
N PRO A 140 -13.64 -13.77 -12.00
CA PRO A 140 -13.64 -12.50 -12.73
C PRO A 140 -14.40 -11.35 -12.04
N ASN A 141 -15.36 -11.68 -11.18
CA ASN A 141 -16.24 -10.73 -10.52
C ASN A 141 -15.93 -10.53 -9.02
N HIS A 142 -14.88 -11.17 -8.50
CA HIS A 142 -14.55 -11.11 -7.08
C HIS A 142 -13.16 -10.52 -6.86
N ILE A 143 -13.00 -9.79 -5.76
CA ILE A 143 -11.68 -9.38 -5.29
C ILE A 143 -11.03 -10.57 -4.62
N VAL A 144 -9.91 -11.03 -5.16
CA VAL A 144 -9.13 -12.13 -4.60
C VAL A 144 -8.09 -11.55 -3.64
N GLY A 145 -7.95 -12.15 -2.46
CA GLY A 145 -6.98 -11.71 -1.44
C GLY A 145 -5.54 -11.89 -1.90
N LEU A 146 -4.63 -11.04 -1.39
CA LEU A 146 -3.22 -11.06 -1.76
C LEU A 146 -2.56 -12.42 -1.47
N GLN A 147 -2.85 -13.04 -0.33
CA GLN A 147 -2.34 -14.37 0.02
C GLN A 147 -2.73 -15.43 -1.02
N THR A 148 -4.00 -15.41 -1.47
CA THR A 148 -4.48 -16.35 -2.49
C THR A 148 -3.84 -16.08 -3.85
N LEU A 149 -3.75 -14.80 -4.27
CA LEU A 149 -3.07 -14.42 -5.52
C LEU A 149 -1.60 -14.87 -5.51
N SER A 150 -0.87 -14.51 -4.45
CA SER A 150 0.55 -14.83 -4.28
C SER A 150 0.79 -16.34 -4.26
N TRP A 151 -0.05 -17.10 -3.54
CA TRP A 151 0.10 -18.55 -3.50
C TRP A 151 -0.21 -19.22 -4.84
N GLN A 152 -1.36 -18.90 -5.44
CA GLN A 152 -1.83 -19.62 -6.63
C GLN A 152 -1.05 -19.23 -7.90
N LEU A 153 -0.54 -18.00 -7.99
CA LEU A 153 0.13 -17.51 -9.21
C LEU A 153 1.66 -17.51 -9.09
N MET A 154 2.19 -17.39 -7.88
CA MET A 154 3.64 -17.26 -7.65
C MET A 154 4.22 -18.39 -6.79
N CYS A 155 3.38 -19.32 -6.29
CA CYS A 155 3.78 -20.32 -5.29
C CYS A 155 4.46 -19.72 -4.05
N ARG A 156 4.14 -18.46 -3.73
CA ARG A 156 4.76 -17.68 -2.67
C ARG A 156 3.76 -17.49 -1.53
N ARG A 157 4.17 -17.83 -0.32
CA ARG A 157 3.40 -17.53 0.90
C ARG A 157 3.69 -16.12 1.40
N CYS A 158 2.68 -15.48 1.94
CA CYS A 158 2.74 -14.19 2.62
C CYS A 158 1.60 -14.11 3.65
N GLN A 159 1.72 -13.22 4.63
CA GLN A 159 0.70 -13.02 5.67
C GLN A 159 0.37 -14.32 6.45
N GLU A 160 1.35 -15.20 6.68
CA GLU A 160 1.13 -16.47 7.41
C GLU A 160 0.92 -16.25 8.92
N SER A 161 1.55 -15.20 9.48
CA SER A 161 1.35 -14.78 10.87
C SER A 161 0.51 -13.51 10.94
N GLU A 162 1.15 -12.38 10.74
CA GLU A 162 0.56 -11.04 10.79
C GLU A 162 0.77 -10.34 9.46
N GLN A 163 -0.06 -9.35 9.18
CA GLN A 163 0.11 -8.52 7.99
C GLN A 163 1.34 -7.61 8.15
N ASN A 164 2.31 -7.79 7.25
CA ASN A 164 3.47 -6.93 7.15
C ASN A 164 3.39 -6.09 5.86
N PRO A 165 3.38 -4.74 5.92
CA PRO A 165 3.21 -3.92 4.72
C PRO A 165 4.39 -4.05 3.76
N LEU A 166 5.62 -4.27 4.27
CA LEU A 166 6.79 -4.44 3.42
C LEU A 166 6.74 -5.77 2.66
N GLU A 167 6.28 -6.84 3.31
CA GLU A 167 6.01 -8.11 2.64
C GLU A 167 4.90 -7.96 1.59
N ASN A 168 3.79 -7.32 1.96
CA ASN A 168 2.64 -7.12 1.07
C ASN A 168 3.01 -6.32 -0.18
N ALA A 169 3.75 -5.21 -0.01
CA ALA A 169 4.20 -4.37 -1.12
C ALA A 169 5.11 -5.16 -2.08
N ARG A 170 6.00 -6.01 -1.55
CA ARG A 170 6.86 -6.89 -2.35
C ARG A 170 6.07 -7.99 -3.05
N ALA A 171 5.10 -8.61 -2.38
CA ALA A 171 4.25 -9.64 -2.99
C ALA A 171 3.40 -9.07 -4.14
N ALA A 172 2.82 -7.88 -3.96
CA ALA A 172 2.10 -7.17 -5.04
C ALA A 172 3.05 -6.78 -6.19
N LEU A 173 4.28 -6.34 -5.89
CA LEU A 173 5.28 -6.04 -6.91
C LEU A 173 5.68 -7.28 -7.72
N ASP A 174 5.85 -8.43 -7.07
CA ASP A 174 6.22 -9.68 -7.73
C ASP A 174 5.09 -10.18 -8.65
N LEU A 175 3.83 -10.06 -8.20
CA LEU A 175 2.67 -10.30 -9.05
C LEU A 175 2.66 -9.36 -10.26
N TYR A 176 2.83 -8.04 -10.07
CA TYR A 176 2.91 -7.12 -11.20
C TYR A 176 4.04 -7.48 -12.16
N ARG A 177 5.23 -7.81 -11.66
CA ARG A 177 6.39 -8.14 -12.49
C ARG A 177 6.17 -9.38 -13.35
N SER A 178 5.47 -10.39 -12.83
CA SER A 178 5.24 -11.66 -13.55
C SER A 178 4.49 -11.44 -14.87
N ASP A 179 3.67 -10.40 -14.94
CA ASP A 179 2.86 -10.07 -16.13
C ASP A 179 3.07 -8.65 -16.65
N SER A 180 4.12 -7.96 -16.17
CA SER A 180 4.34 -6.53 -16.42
C SER A 180 4.44 -6.19 -17.90
N LYS A 181 5.03 -7.07 -18.72
CA LYS A 181 5.14 -6.86 -20.16
C LYS A 181 3.76 -6.73 -20.82
N ASP A 182 2.86 -7.68 -20.55
CA ASP A 182 1.54 -7.71 -21.18
C ASP A 182 0.60 -6.65 -20.57
N TRP A 183 0.74 -6.38 -19.27
CA TRP A 183 0.07 -5.28 -18.60
C TRP A 183 0.42 -3.93 -19.26
N GLU A 184 1.70 -3.60 -19.39
CA GLU A 184 2.13 -2.32 -19.97
C GLU A 184 1.83 -2.22 -21.47
N ASN A 185 1.86 -3.33 -22.22
CA ASN A 185 1.38 -3.38 -23.60
C ASN A 185 -0.12 -3.07 -23.72
N SER A 186 -0.94 -3.58 -22.80
CA SER A 186 -2.38 -3.29 -22.76
C SER A 186 -2.62 -1.80 -22.52
N ILE A 187 -1.94 -1.22 -21.52
CA ILE A 187 -2.07 0.21 -21.20
C ILE A 187 -1.62 1.08 -22.38
N SER A 188 -0.46 0.80 -22.96
CA SER A 188 0.09 1.59 -24.09
C SER A 188 -0.74 1.49 -25.37
N SER A 189 -1.48 0.39 -25.56
CA SER A 189 -2.45 0.22 -26.66
C SER A 189 -3.84 0.81 -26.36
N GLY A 190 -4.03 1.44 -25.20
CA GLY A 190 -5.31 2.02 -24.79
C GLY A 190 -6.33 1.01 -24.28
N SER A 191 -5.92 -0.23 -24.07
CA SER A 191 -6.76 -1.30 -23.50
C SER A 191 -6.54 -1.40 -21.99
N TRP A 192 -7.51 -0.94 -21.20
CA TRP A 192 -7.42 -1.01 -19.74
C TRP A 192 -7.70 -2.45 -19.25
N PRO A 193 -6.72 -3.16 -18.65
CA PRO A 193 -6.85 -4.58 -18.35
C PRO A 193 -7.40 -4.86 -16.94
N CYS A 194 -7.89 -3.83 -16.23
CA CYS A 194 -8.38 -3.96 -14.85
C CYS A 194 -9.89 -3.68 -14.75
N THR A 195 -10.55 -4.27 -13.76
CA THR A 195 -11.88 -3.79 -13.33
C THR A 195 -11.77 -2.39 -12.74
N LEU A 196 -12.87 -1.63 -12.74
CA LEU A 196 -12.92 -0.36 -12.04
C LEU A 196 -12.83 -0.58 -10.51
N PRO A 197 -12.13 0.31 -9.78
CA PRO A 197 -12.15 0.29 -8.32
C PRO A 197 -13.56 0.61 -7.78
N PRO A 198 -13.87 0.26 -6.51
CA PRO A 198 -15.18 0.54 -5.95
C PRO A 198 -15.50 2.04 -5.92
N SER A 199 -16.70 2.43 -6.36
CA SER A 199 -17.11 3.83 -6.55
C SER A 199 -17.06 4.68 -5.27
N THR A 200 -17.22 4.07 -4.10
CA THR A 200 -17.07 4.70 -2.77
C THR A 200 -15.69 5.33 -2.57
N PHE A 201 -14.68 4.88 -3.33
CA PHE A 201 -13.31 5.39 -3.29
C PHE A 201 -12.94 6.26 -4.49
N SER A 202 -13.90 6.71 -5.28
CA SER A 202 -13.68 7.59 -6.45
C SER A 202 -12.78 8.79 -6.14
N ARG A 203 -12.90 9.39 -4.94
CA ARG A 203 -12.02 10.50 -4.49
C ARG A 203 -10.52 10.17 -4.45
N CYS A 204 -10.15 8.89 -4.42
CA CYS A 204 -8.75 8.44 -4.39
C CYS A 204 -8.12 8.42 -5.78
N TYR A 205 -8.92 8.58 -6.83
CA TYR A 205 -8.47 8.48 -8.20
C TYR A 205 -8.70 9.81 -8.95
N LEU A 206 -7.66 10.29 -9.63
CA LEU A 206 -7.72 11.44 -10.53
C LEU A 206 -8.04 11.02 -11.96
#